data_AF-A0A6J1GZW1-F1
#
_entry.id   AF-A0A6J1GZW1-F1
#
_cell.length_a   1.000
_cell.length_b   1.000
_cell.length_c   1.000
_cell.angle_alpha   90.00
_cell.angle_beta   90.00
_cell.angle_gamma   90.00
#
_symmetry.space_group_name_H-M   'P 1'
#
loop_
_entity.id
_entity.type
_entity.pdbx_description
1 polymer ?
#
loop_
_entity_poly.entity_id
_entity_poly.type
_entity_poly.pdbx_seq_one_letter_code
_entity_poly.pdbx_strand_id
1 'polypeptide(L)'
;MTSFRFLFSNGVLLQGSEVPPVATFLETHPGAYTTTRTHNNASSILFWDRHMKRLTQSVKILSNSTPQLLSESNRTVNKLVIPSPIDSIPWEPAIRTLVDDSMRKVLPIALNDRNGEEELAVTVLVSVDLENLGESDGVVDVERVKEAVGVHTHVGNYVPREFGVPENGANLAVVGRGRDAAAAKYSDWVRRRKPLEKLRPPSVTELLLSNDGDQILEGCLTNFFVVCRKNNNEAKGTSLLDSASTHSFELQTAPISDGVLTGVIRQLVVEACLSIGIPFREVAPTWSSNDMWEEAFVTT
;
A
#
# COMPACT_ATOMS: atom_id res chain seq x y z
N MET A 1 -3.34 12.53 25.07
CA MET A 1 -2.23 13.00 24.23
C MET A 1 -2.79 13.89 23.15
N THR A 2 -2.26 15.10 22.98
CA THR A 2 -2.61 15.98 21.86
C THR A 2 -2.15 15.32 20.56
N SER A 3 -3.08 15.06 19.64
CA SER A 3 -2.74 14.49 18.34
C SER A 3 -1.93 15.51 17.55
N PHE A 4 -0.67 15.19 17.31
CA PHE A 4 0.27 16.03 16.58
C PHE A 4 0.24 15.63 15.10
N ARG A 5 -0.11 16.58 14.22
CA ARG A 5 -0.32 16.30 12.80
C ARG A 5 0.09 17.49 11.94
N PHE A 6 0.71 17.18 10.80
CA PHE A 6 1.22 18.12 9.81
C PHE A 6 0.69 17.70 8.46
N LEU A 7 0.33 18.68 7.64
CA LEU A 7 0.06 18.47 6.23
C LEU A 7 0.80 19.53 5.46
N PHE A 8 1.75 19.11 4.64
CA PHE A 8 2.38 19.97 3.65
C PHE A 8 1.76 19.67 2.29
N SER A 9 1.18 20.69 1.66
CA SER A 9 0.40 20.56 0.43
C SER A 9 0.74 21.70 -0.50
N ASN A 10 1.38 21.41 -1.63
CA ASN A 10 1.69 22.38 -2.70
C ASN A 10 2.28 23.72 -2.19
N GLY A 11 3.20 23.66 -1.21
CA GLY A 11 3.85 24.85 -0.65
C GLY A 11 3.27 25.37 0.66
N VAL A 12 2.07 24.91 1.05
CA VAL A 12 1.39 25.35 2.28
C VAL A 12 1.58 24.31 3.38
N LEU A 13 1.98 24.76 4.56
CA LEU A 13 2.07 23.93 5.77
C LEU A 13 0.87 24.20 6.68
N LEU A 14 0.12 23.15 7.00
CA LEU A 14 -0.92 23.15 8.02
C LEU A 14 -0.44 22.33 9.23
N GLN A 15 -0.86 22.74 10.43
CA GLN A 15 -0.46 22.09 11.68
C GLN A 15 -1.60 22.04 12.71
N GLY A 16 -1.56 21.03 13.57
CA GLY A 16 -2.45 20.94 14.73
C GLY A 16 -3.89 20.58 14.37
N SER A 17 -4.86 21.34 14.89
CA SER A 17 -6.30 21.06 14.73
C SER A 17 -6.81 21.26 13.31
N GLU A 18 -6.12 22.06 12.50
CA GLU A 18 -6.47 22.31 11.10
C GLU A 18 -6.17 21.10 10.20
N VAL A 19 -5.26 20.21 10.64
CA VAL A 19 -4.88 19.03 9.86
C VAL A 19 -5.88 17.89 10.12
N PRO A 20 -6.57 17.38 9.09
CA PRO A 20 -7.48 16.26 9.29
C PRO A 20 -6.75 14.95 9.66
N PRO A 21 -7.44 13.96 10.25
CA PRO A 21 -6.91 12.60 10.36
C PRO A 21 -6.51 12.06 8.97
N VAL A 22 -5.48 11.22 8.91
CA VAL A 22 -4.98 10.67 7.63
C VAL A 22 -6.08 9.95 6.83
N ALA A 23 -7.00 9.27 7.50
CA ALA A 23 -8.13 8.60 6.85
C ALA A 23 -9.06 9.61 6.16
N THR A 24 -9.40 10.71 6.83
CA THR A 24 -10.20 11.81 6.26
C THR A 24 -9.46 12.50 5.14
N PHE A 25 -8.16 12.76 5.31
CA PHE A 25 -7.30 13.34 4.27
C PHE A 25 -7.33 12.51 2.97
N LEU A 26 -7.06 11.20 3.06
CA LEU A 26 -7.10 10.30 1.91
C LEU A 26 -8.51 10.17 1.32
N GLU A 27 -9.54 10.27 2.17
CA GLU A 27 -10.92 10.22 1.70
C GLU A 27 -11.31 11.43 0.83
N THR A 28 -10.77 12.62 1.13
CA THR A 28 -11.15 13.85 0.43
C THR A 28 -10.22 14.19 -0.74
N HIS A 29 -9.06 13.55 -0.87
CA HIS A 29 -8.07 13.84 -1.91
C HIS A 29 -7.85 12.61 -2.81
N PRO A 30 -8.31 12.63 -4.07
CA PRO A 30 -7.96 11.63 -5.07
C PRO A 30 -6.45 11.55 -5.32
N GLY A 31 -5.92 10.36 -5.61
CA GLY A 31 -4.50 10.19 -5.88
C GLY A 31 -3.96 8.80 -5.55
N ALA A 32 -2.75 8.55 -6.02
CA ALA A 32 -1.93 7.44 -5.55
C ALA A 32 -1.29 7.82 -4.20
N TYR A 33 -1.11 6.87 -3.29
CA TYR A 33 -0.46 7.18 -2.02
C TYR A 33 0.43 6.04 -1.50
N THR A 34 1.36 6.40 -0.62
CA THR A 34 2.15 5.46 0.17
C THR A 34 2.19 5.92 1.62
N THR A 35 2.25 4.97 2.54
CA THR A 35 2.41 5.23 3.97
C THR A 35 3.58 4.40 4.47
N THR A 36 4.45 5.01 5.27
CA THR A 36 5.53 4.38 6.01
C THR A 36 5.66 5.05 7.39
N ARG A 37 6.70 4.70 8.14
CA ARG A 37 7.03 5.32 9.42
C ARG A 37 8.51 5.68 9.49
N THR A 38 8.84 6.57 10.39
CA THR A 38 10.22 6.72 10.83
C THR A 38 10.65 5.51 11.67
N HIS A 39 11.95 5.31 11.79
CA HIS A 39 12.57 4.23 12.55
C HIS A 39 13.89 4.70 13.16
N ASN A 40 14.34 3.96 14.18
CA ASN A 40 15.59 4.20 14.89
C ASN A 40 15.61 5.60 15.52
N ASN A 41 14.62 5.88 16.37
CA ASN A 41 14.42 7.17 17.02
C ASN A 41 14.29 8.30 15.97
N ALA A 42 13.48 8.02 14.96
CA ALA A 42 13.23 8.88 13.81
C ALA A 42 14.45 9.35 12.99
N SER A 43 15.60 8.67 13.12
CA SER A 43 16.79 8.97 12.31
C SER A 43 16.67 8.51 10.85
N SER A 44 15.69 7.66 10.56
CA SER A 44 15.56 6.98 9.27
C SER A 44 14.09 6.79 8.91
N ILE A 45 13.81 6.67 7.61
CA ILE A 45 12.47 6.33 7.12
C ILE A 45 12.48 4.88 6.67
N LEU A 46 11.55 4.08 7.19
CA LEU A 46 11.53 2.64 6.97
C LEU A 46 11.23 2.31 5.50
N PHE A 47 12.17 1.62 4.83
CA PHE A 47 12.09 1.16 3.44
C PHE A 47 11.72 2.23 2.40
N TRP A 48 12.16 3.48 2.61
CA TRP A 48 11.73 4.64 1.82
C TRP A 48 11.78 4.45 0.30
N ASP A 49 12.89 3.94 -0.25
CA ASP A 49 13.03 3.75 -1.70
C ASP A 49 12.02 2.74 -2.26
N ARG A 50 11.66 1.69 -1.50
CA ARG A 50 10.61 0.74 -1.90
C ARG A 50 9.24 1.39 -1.90
N HIS A 51 8.97 2.23 -0.90
CA HIS A 51 7.73 3.01 -0.82
C HIS A 51 7.61 4.01 -1.97
N MET A 52 8.70 4.69 -2.35
CA MET A 52 8.73 5.61 -3.49
C MET A 52 8.56 4.89 -4.83
N LYS A 53 9.25 3.77 -5.03
CA LYS A 53 9.05 2.94 -6.24
C LYS A 53 7.60 2.50 -6.39
N ARG A 54 6.96 2.07 -5.29
CA ARG A 54 5.54 1.68 -5.30
C ARG A 54 4.60 2.86 -5.56
N LEU A 55 4.89 4.04 -5.01
CA LEU A 55 4.12 5.25 -5.26
C LEU A 55 4.13 5.61 -6.75
N THR A 56 5.32 5.69 -7.35
CA THR A 56 5.48 5.94 -8.79
C THR A 56 4.81 4.86 -9.64
N GLN A 57 4.93 3.59 -9.25
CA GLN A 57 4.26 2.50 -9.97
C GLN A 57 2.73 2.62 -9.88
N SER A 58 2.19 3.03 -8.73
CA SER A 58 0.76 3.26 -8.57
C SER A 58 0.28 4.39 -9.47
N VAL A 59 1.03 5.50 -9.57
CA VAL A 59 0.73 6.58 -10.52
C VAL A 59 0.72 6.05 -11.95
N LYS A 60 1.76 5.33 -12.39
CA LYS A 60 1.83 4.74 -13.74
C LYS A 60 0.62 3.84 -14.06
N ILE A 61 0.31 2.91 -13.17
CA ILE A 61 -0.82 1.97 -13.34
C ILE A 61 -2.14 2.75 -13.48
N LEU A 62 -2.38 3.72 -12.61
CA LEU A 62 -3.63 4.48 -12.62
C LEU A 62 -3.72 5.39 -13.83
N SER A 63 -2.63 6.04 -14.24
CA SER A 63 -2.57 6.83 -15.49
C SER A 63 -2.91 5.99 -16.72
N ASN A 64 -2.53 4.71 -16.73
CA ASN A 64 -2.82 3.79 -17.85
C ASN A 64 -4.25 3.24 -17.82
N SER A 65 -4.76 2.89 -16.64
CA SER A 65 -5.97 2.06 -16.51
C SER A 65 -7.20 2.81 -15.99
N THR A 66 -7.02 3.71 -15.04
CA THR A 66 -8.10 4.45 -14.37
C THR A 66 -7.67 5.89 -14.03
N PRO A 67 -7.43 6.76 -15.03
CA PRO A 67 -6.94 8.13 -14.85
C PRO A 67 -7.76 8.98 -13.87
N GLN A 68 -9.08 8.74 -13.82
CA GLN A 68 -10.02 9.43 -12.94
C GLN A 68 -9.73 9.22 -11.45
N LEU A 69 -8.93 8.23 -11.07
CA LEU A 69 -8.52 7.99 -9.68
C LEU A 69 -7.32 8.84 -9.24
N LEU A 70 -6.65 9.53 -10.18
CA LEU A 70 -5.51 10.43 -9.92
C LEU A 70 -5.88 11.91 -9.87
N SER A 71 -6.95 12.30 -10.57
CA SER A 71 -7.30 13.72 -10.72
C SER A 71 -8.20 14.22 -9.59
N GLU A 72 -7.92 15.43 -9.12
CA GLU A 72 -8.81 16.19 -8.24
C GLU A 72 -9.94 16.89 -9.02
N SER A 73 -9.81 17.01 -10.35
CA SER A 73 -10.79 17.71 -11.18
C SER A 73 -12.02 16.83 -11.45
N ASN A 74 -13.19 17.27 -10.97
CA ASN A 74 -14.50 16.66 -11.23
C ASN A 74 -15.01 16.88 -12.67
N ARG A 75 -14.16 17.32 -13.60
CA ARG A 75 -14.59 17.59 -14.97
C ARG A 75 -14.86 16.25 -15.65
N THR A 76 -16.04 16.13 -16.27
CA THR A 76 -16.43 14.95 -17.07
C THR A 76 -15.31 14.62 -18.04
N VAL A 77 -14.58 13.54 -17.74
CA VAL A 77 -13.39 13.04 -18.46
C VAL A 77 -13.83 12.42 -19.79
N ASN A 78 -14.50 13.19 -20.65
CA ASN A 78 -15.07 12.66 -21.88
C ASN A 78 -14.05 12.60 -23.02
N LYS A 79 -12.85 13.20 -22.89
CA LYS A 79 -11.74 13.12 -23.86
C LYS A 79 -10.41 13.48 -23.18
N LEU A 80 -9.90 12.62 -22.31
CA LEU A 80 -8.52 12.78 -21.87
C LEU A 80 -7.60 12.19 -22.94
N VAL A 81 -6.89 13.07 -23.68
CA VAL A 81 -5.81 12.62 -24.57
C VAL A 81 -4.61 12.35 -23.68
N ILE A 82 -4.43 11.09 -23.30
CA ILE A 82 -3.29 10.71 -22.50
C ILE A 82 -2.06 10.67 -23.42
N PRO A 83 -0.93 11.29 -23.06
CA PRO A 83 0.27 11.29 -23.90
C PRO A 83 0.69 9.85 -24.20
N SER A 84 0.74 9.48 -25.48
CA SER A 84 1.31 8.20 -25.89
C SER A 84 2.79 8.38 -26.26
N PRO A 85 3.72 7.59 -25.70
CA PRO A 85 3.51 6.55 -24.68
C PRO A 85 3.63 7.06 -23.23
N ILE A 86 2.69 6.68 -22.36
CA ILE A 86 2.72 6.99 -20.91
C ILE A 86 4.00 6.45 -20.25
N ASP A 87 4.54 5.36 -20.79
CA ASP A 87 5.76 4.73 -20.29
C ASP A 87 7.02 5.58 -20.54
N SER A 88 7.00 6.52 -21.49
CA SER A 88 8.11 7.46 -21.69
C SER A 88 8.06 8.66 -20.77
N ILE A 89 6.97 8.85 -20.02
CA ILE A 89 6.83 9.98 -19.10
C ILE A 89 7.80 9.78 -17.92
N PRO A 90 8.62 10.79 -17.58
CA PRO A 90 9.61 10.68 -16.51
C PRO A 90 8.98 10.85 -15.12
N TRP A 91 8.02 9.98 -14.78
CA TRP A 91 7.29 9.99 -13.50
C TRP A 91 8.21 9.90 -12.29
N GLU A 92 9.19 8.99 -12.32
CA GLU A 92 10.06 8.72 -11.18
C GLU A 92 10.87 9.94 -10.75
N PRO A 93 11.69 10.58 -11.61
CA PRO A 93 12.49 11.72 -11.20
C PRO A 93 11.60 12.91 -10.80
N ALA A 94 10.50 13.16 -11.50
CA ALA A 94 9.58 14.25 -11.19
C ALA A 94 8.92 14.08 -9.80
N ILE A 95 8.32 12.92 -9.55
CA ILE A 95 7.66 12.63 -8.26
C ILE A 95 8.71 12.60 -7.14
N ARG A 96 9.88 11.99 -7.35
CA ARG A 96 10.91 11.90 -6.32
C ARG A 96 11.42 13.28 -5.90
N THR A 97 11.70 14.18 -6.85
CA THR A 97 12.10 15.56 -6.53
C THR A 97 11.04 16.28 -5.72
N LEU A 98 9.77 16.25 -6.13
CA LEU A 98 8.69 16.96 -5.42
C LEU A 98 8.43 16.39 -4.02
N VAL A 99 8.47 15.06 -3.88
CA VAL A 99 8.30 14.41 -2.58
C VAL A 99 9.49 14.72 -1.67
N ASP A 100 10.73 14.64 -2.16
CA ASP A 100 11.92 14.98 -1.37
C ASP A 100 11.87 16.44 -0.87
N ASP A 101 11.44 17.38 -1.73
CA ASP A 101 11.27 18.78 -1.36
C ASP A 101 10.17 18.98 -0.30
N SER A 102 9.05 18.26 -0.43
CA SER A 102 7.97 18.25 0.57
C SER A 102 8.46 17.70 1.91
N MET A 103 9.15 16.55 1.89
CA MET A 103 9.71 15.90 3.07
C MET A 103 10.74 16.77 3.79
N ARG A 104 11.63 17.46 3.05
CA ARG A 104 12.62 18.39 3.61
C ARG A 104 12.00 19.57 4.35
N LYS A 105 10.77 19.96 3.99
CA LYS A 105 10.06 21.07 4.63
C LYS A 105 9.29 20.62 5.87
N VAL A 106 8.57 19.51 5.78
CA VAL A 106 7.67 19.08 6.86
C VAL A 106 8.36 18.25 7.95
N LEU A 107 9.32 17.39 7.58
CA LEU A 107 9.89 16.42 8.51
C LEU A 107 10.71 17.09 9.63
N PRO A 108 11.56 18.12 9.38
CA PRO A 108 12.29 18.78 10.46
C PRO A 108 11.37 19.43 11.50
N ILE A 109 10.24 19.98 11.06
CA ILE A 109 9.25 20.59 11.95
C ILE A 109 8.57 19.50 12.78
N ALA A 110 8.14 18.43 12.13
CA ALA A 110 7.52 17.29 12.81
C ALA A 110 8.47 16.62 13.84
N LEU A 111 9.76 16.57 13.54
CA LEU A 111 10.78 16.01 14.43
C LEU A 111 11.10 16.90 15.63
N ASN A 112 11.02 18.22 15.49
CA ASN A 112 11.29 19.15 16.59
C ASN A 112 10.20 19.13 17.65
N ASP A 113 8.95 18.90 17.24
CA ASP A 113 7.78 18.96 18.12
C ASP A 113 7.34 17.57 18.62
N ARG A 114 7.97 16.47 18.15
CA ARG A 114 7.66 15.11 18.65
C ARG A 114 8.12 14.94 20.10
N ASN A 115 7.46 14.04 20.84
CA ASN A 115 7.90 13.73 22.20
C ASN A 115 9.02 12.68 22.18
N GLY A 116 10.21 13.05 22.64
CA GLY A 116 11.30 12.11 22.92
C GLY A 116 11.59 11.18 21.74
N GLU A 117 11.43 9.87 21.97
CA GLU A 117 11.75 8.82 21.01
C GLU A 117 10.56 8.32 20.18
N GLU A 118 9.44 9.06 20.19
CA GLU A 118 8.27 8.71 19.38
C GLU A 118 8.62 8.64 17.89
N GLU A 119 8.19 7.55 17.24
CA GLU A 119 8.23 7.44 15.79
C GLU A 119 7.03 8.15 15.16
N LEU A 120 7.19 8.57 13.90
CA LEU A 120 6.20 9.30 13.14
C LEU A 120 5.69 8.45 11.97
N ALA A 121 4.39 8.54 11.69
CA ALA A 121 3.79 7.99 10.50
C ALA A 121 3.88 9.04 9.38
N VAL A 122 4.34 8.63 8.21
CA VAL A 122 4.51 9.48 7.03
C VAL A 122 3.63 8.93 5.91
N THR A 123 2.67 9.71 5.45
CA THR A 123 1.83 9.39 4.29
C THR A 123 2.04 10.43 3.21
N VAL A 124 2.41 9.98 2.02
CA VAL A 124 2.56 10.83 0.83
C VAL A 124 1.50 10.44 -0.19
N LEU A 125 0.75 11.44 -0.65
CA LEU A 125 -0.24 11.32 -1.71
C LEU A 125 0.17 12.16 -2.91
N VAL A 126 -0.02 11.59 -4.10
CA VAL A 126 0.29 12.18 -5.40
C VAL A 126 -0.99 12.21 -6.23
N SER A 127 -1.40 13.41 -6.62
CA SER A 127 -2.45 13.67 -7.61
C SER A 127 -1.81 14.11 -8.93
N VAL A 128 -2.52 13.90 -10.04
CA VAL A 128 -2.02 14.25 -11.39
C VAL A 128 -3.10 14.97 -12.18
N ASP A 129 -2.77 16.17 -12.65
CA ASP A 129 -3.54 16.90 -13.64
C ASP A 129 -3.12 16.45 -15.05
N LEU A 130 -3.82 15.45 -15.56
CA LEU A 130 -3.53 14.88 -16.87
C LEU A 130 -3.95 15.80 -18.04
N GLU A 131 -4.79 16.82 -17.81
CA GLU A 131 -5.13 17.80 -18.85
C GLU A 131 -3.89 18.62 -19.20
N ASN A 132 -3.19 19.17 -18.19
CA ASN A 132 -1.94 19.91 -18.36
C ASN A 132 -0.84 19.07 -19.05
N LEU A 133 -0.88 17.75 -18.88
CA LEU A 133 0.07 16.83 -19.50
C LEU A 133 -0.22 16.56 -20.98
N GLY A 134 -1.49 16.57 -21.39
CA GLY A 134 -1.94 16.23 -22.75
C GLY A 134 -1.94 17.38 -23.77
N GLU A 135 -1.73 18.62 -23.35
CA GLU A 135 -1.91 19.81 -24.21
C GLU A 135 -0.77 20.12 -25.20
N SER A 136 0.25 19.26 -25.40
CA SER A 136 1.25 19.52 -26.45
C SER A 136 1.74 18.27 -27.19
N ASP A 137 2.03 18.46 -28.48
CA ASP A 137 2.69 17.49 -29.37
C ASP A 137 4.19 17.24 -29.07
N GLY A 138 4.76 17.86 -28.03
CA GLY A 138 6.16 17.72 -27.63
C GLY A 138 6.45 16.55 -26.68
N VAL A 139 7.72 16.13 -26.60
CA VAL A 139 8.20 15.17 -25.60
C VAL A 139 7.93 15.73 -24.21
N VAL A 140 7.26 14.94 -23.37
CA VAL A 140 6.99 15.29 -21.97
C VAL A 140 8.29 15.14 -21.18
N ASP A 141 8.85 16.26 -20.72
CA ASP A 141 10.04 16.30 -19.88
C ASP A 141 9.71 16.31 -18.37
N VAL A 142 10.74 16.32 -17.52
CA VAL A 142 10.60 16.26 -16.06
C VAL A 142 9.88 17.49 -15.51
N GLU A 143 10.18 18.69 -16.02
CA GLU A 143 9.62 19.93 -15.49
C GLU A 143 8.12 20.03 -15.78
N ARG A 144 7.69 19.61 -16.97
CA ARG A 144 6.27 19.54 -17.28
C ARG A 144 5.52 18.54 -16.41
N VAL A 145 6.11 17.38 -16.13
CA VAL A 145 5.50 16.42 -15.19
C VAL A 145 5.37 17.04 -13.81
N LYS A 146 6.36 17.80 -13.35
CA LYS A 146 6.31 18.47 -12.04
C LYS A 146 5.18 19.50 -11.97
N GLU A 147 4.92 20.24 -13.05
CA GLU A 147 3.80 21.19 -13.13
C GLU A 147 2.43 20.50 -13.07
N ALA A 148 2.32 19.28 -13.59
CA ALA A 148 1.11 18.48 -13.59
C ALA A 148 0.90 17.65 -12.31
N VAL A 149 1.88 17.58 -11.40
CA VAL A 149 1.85 16.69 -10.23
C VAL A 149 1.60 17.49 -8.95
N GLY A 150 0.52 17.14 -8.24
CA GLY A 150 0.28 17.59 -6.87
C GLY A 150 0.90 16.65 -5.85
N VAL A 151 1.58 17.19 -4.83
CA VAL A 151 2.18 16.39 -3.74
C VAL A 151 1.70 16.89 -2.39
N HIS A 152 1.22 15.92 -1.59
CA HIS A 152 0.71 16.14 -0.26
C HIS A 152 1.41 15.19 0.71
N THR A 153 2.09 15.73 1.71
CA THR A 153 2.75 14.94 2.76
C THR A 153 2.07 15.16 4.10
N HIS A 154 1.44 14.11 4.60
CA HIS A 154 0.86 14.03 5.92
C HIS A 154 1.84 13.36 6.88
N VAL A 155 2.11 14.00 8.01
CA VAL A 155 2.93 13.44 9.10
C VAL A 155 2.10 13.45 10.38
N GLY A 156 2.10 12.35 11.13
CA GLY A 156 1.43 12.28 12.43
C GLY A 156 2.06 11.25 13.34
N ASN A 157 1.52 11.13 14.56
CA ASN A 157 2.01 10.14 15.53
C ASN A 157 1.91 8.72 14.96
N TYR A 158 2.96 7.93 15.17
CA TYR A 158 2.91 6.50 14.95
C TYR A 158 2.80 5.77 16.29
N VAL A 159 1.79 4.93 16.44
CA VAL A 159 1.61 4.07 17.61
C VAL A 159 1.83 2.63 17.15
N PRO A 160 2.98 2.00 17.50
CA PRO A 160 3.18 0.58 17.20
C PRO A 160 2.16 -0.26 17.96
N ARG A 161 1.71 -1.36 17.35
CA ARG A 161 1.07 -2.43 18.11
C ARG A 161 2.17 -3.22 18.82
N GLU A 162 1.97 -3.50 20.11
CA GLU A 162 2.90 -4.30 20.88
C GLU A 162 2.83 -5.77 20.43
N PHE A 163 4.00 -6.33 20.11
CA PHE A 163 4.14 -7.72 19.71
C PHE A 163 4.16 -8.64 20.94
N GLY A 164 3.67 -9.88 20.79
CA GLY A 164 3.71 -10.90 21.84
C GLY A 164 2.61 -10.78 22.91
N VAL A 165 1.72 -9.80 22.79
CA VAL A 165 0.50 -9.68 23.61
C VAL A 165 -0.63 -10.43 22.89
N PRO A 166 -1.17 -11.54 23.46
CA PRO A 166 -2.19 -12.35 22.79
C PRO A 166 -3.41 -11.55 22.35
N GLU A 167 -3.83 -10.56 23.15
CA GLU A 167 -4.96 -9.68 22.89
C GLU A 167 -4.73 -8.75 21.69
N ASN A 168 -3.48 -8.56 21.26
CA ASN A 168 -3.13 -7.77 20.08
C ASN A 168 -3.14 -8.59 18.78
N GLY A 169 -3.37 -9.90 18.87
CA GLY A 169 -3.54 -10.78 17.72
C GLY A 169 -4.61 -10.27 16.74
N ALA A 170 -4.38 -10.45 15.45
CA ALA A 170 -5.34 -10.03 14.45
C ALA A 170 -6.55 -10.98 14.44
N ASN A 171 -7.74 -10.46 14.73
CA ASN A 171 -9.00 -11.18 14.53
C ASN A 171 -9.54 -10.82 13.15
N LEU A 172 -9.79 -11.85 12.33
CA LEU A 172 -10.08 -11.68 10.91
C LEU A 172 -11.53 -12.08 10.61
N ALA A 173 -12.17 -11.40 9.66
CA ALA A 173 -13.41 -11.85 9.05
C ALA A 173 -13.40 -11.60 7.55
N VAL A 174 -13.93 -12.56 6.77
CA VAL A 174 -14.03 -12.45 5.32
C VAL A 174 -15.23 -11.58 4.95
N VAL A 175 -15.02 -10.59 4.08
CA VAL A 175 -16.06 -9.67 3.61
C VAL A 175 -15.71 -9.10 2.23
N GLY A 176 -16.71 -9.08 1.36
CA GLY A 176 -16.62 -8.38 0.07
C GLY A 176 -15.58 -8.97 -0.89
N ARG A 177 -15.64 -8.47 -2.12
CA ARG A 177 -14.77 -8.90 -3.22
C ARG A 177 -13.43 -8.18 -3.23
N GLY A 178 -12.49 -8.67 -4.04
CA GLY A 178 -11.21 -8.03 -4.31
C GLY A 178 -11.34 -6.62 -4.90
N ARG A 179 -10.24 -5.85 -4.83
CA ARG A 179 -10.22 -4.44 -5.23
C ARG A 179 -10.11 -4.29 -6.74
N ASP A 180 -10.81 -3.29 -7.28
CA ASP A 180 -10.54 -2.82 -8.64
C ASP A 180 -9.14 -2.18 -8.67
N ALA A 181 -8.37 -2.38 -9.77
CA ALA A 181 -7.00 -1.86 -9.92
C ALA A 181 -6.07 -2.16 -8.71
N ALA A 182 -6.19 -3.37 -8.13
CA ALA A 182 -5.53 -3.75 -6.88
C ALA A 182 -3.99 -3.60 -6.88
N ALA A 183 -3.35 -3.67 -8.06
CA ALA A 183 -1.92 -3.48 -8.21
C ALA A 183 -1.44 -2.05 -7.84
N ALA A 184 -2.36 -1.07 -7.80
CA ALA A 184 -2.07 0.30 -7.37
C ALA A 184 -2.59 0.58 -5.95
N LYS A 185 -1.87 1.42 -5.20
CA LYS A 185 -2.33 1.96 -3.91
C LYS A 185 -2.89 3.37 -4.12
N TYR A 186 -4.21 3.50 -4.05
CA TYR A 186 -4.93 4.74 -4.37
C TYR A 186 -5.98 5.09 -3.32
N SER A 187 -6.22 6.38 -3.14
CA SER A 187 -6.97 6.93 -2.00
C SER A 187 -8.47 6.64 -2.06
N ASP A 188 -9.06 6.48 -3.26
CA ASP A 188 -10.48 6.11 -3.43
C ASP A 188 -10.83 4.79 -2.74
N TRP A 189 -9.87 3.87 -2.55
CA TRP A 189 -10.09 2.66 -1.76
C TRP A 189 -10.53 2.96 -0.31
N VAL A 190 -10.08 4.08 0.26
CA VAL A 190 -10.51 4.52 1.60
C VAL A 190 -12.01 4.81 1.64
N ARG A 191 -12.57 5.40 0.58
CA ARG A 191 -14.02 5.59 0.43
C ARG A 191 -14.73 4.26 0.18
N ARG A 192 -14.24 3.47 -0.77
CA ARG A 192 -14.87 2.22 -1.22
C ARG A 192 -14.97 1.16 -0.14
N ARG A 193 -14.02 1.11 0.80
CA ARG A 193 -14.06 0.12 1.89
C ARG A 193 -14.99 0.48 3.04
N LYS A 194 -15.46 1.74 3.16
CA LYS A 194 -16.35 2.15 4.28
C LYS A 194 -17.61 1.28 4.43
N PRO A 195 -18.33 0.91 3.35
CA PRO A 195 -19.45 -0.03 3.48
C PRO A 195 -19.03 -1.40 4.03
N LEU A 196 -17.85 -1.90 3.68
CA LEU A 196 -17.31 -3.16 4.22
C LEU A 196 -16.98 -3.02 5.71
N GLU A 197 -16.36 -1.91 6.09
CA GLU A 197 -16.02 -1.59 7.48
C GLU A 197 -17.24 -1.54 8.39
N LYS A 198 -18.41 -1.12 7.87
CA LYS A 198 -19.69 -1.15 8.61
C LYS A 198 -20.19 -2.57 8.90
N LEU A 199 -19.72 -3.57 8.17
CA LEU A 199 -20.04 -4.98 8.39
C LEU A 199 -19.10 -5.65 9.41
N ARG A 200 -18.08 -4.93 9.91
CA ARG A 200 -17.08 -5.46 10.84
C ARG A 200 -17.73 -5.92 12.15
N PRO A 201 -17.61 -7.21 12.53
CA PRO A 201 -17.99 -7.67 13.86
C PRO A 201 -17.16 -6.99 14.96
N PRO A 202 -17.69 -6.78 16.18
CA PRO A 202 -17.00 -6.01 17.22
C PRO A 202 -15.60 -6.51 17.63
N SER A 203 -15.36 -7.82 17.56
CA SER A 203 -14.08 -8.44 17.93
C SER A 203 -13.05 -8.47 16.78
N VAL A 204 -13.47 -8.17 15.55
CA VAL A 204 -12.65 -8.28 14.35
C VAL A 204 -11.79 -7.03 14.18
N THR A 205 -10.50 -7.23 13.96
CA THR A 205 -9.53 -6.15 13.78
C THR A 205 -9.17 -5.89 12.32
N GLU A 206 -9.40 -6.86 11.43
CA GLU A 206 -9.12 -6.73 10.00
C GLU A 206 -10.12 -7.54 9.17
N LEU A 207 -10.46 -6.99 8.00
CA LEU A 207 -11.44 -7.54 7.08
C LEU A 207 -10.72 -8.09 5.84
N LEU A 208 -10.92 -9.38 5.55
CA LEU A 208 -10.30 -10.09 4.43
C LEU A 208 -11.21 -10.07 3.21
N LEU A 209 -10.66 -9.83 2.02
CA LEU A 209 -11.37 -9.81 0.76
C LEU A 209 -11.31 -11.18 0.09
N SER A 210 -12.43 -11.60 -0.51
CA SER A 210 -12.53 -12.83 -1.29
C SER A 210 -13.59 -12.71 -2.38
N ASN A 211 -13.28 -13.21 -3.58
CA ASN A 211 -14.22 -13.13 -4.72
C ASN A 211 -15.33 -14.19 -4.66
N ASP A 212 -15.07 -15.33 -4.01
CA ASP A 212 -15.98 -16.48 -3.93
C ASP A 212 -16.34 -16.85 -2.48
N GLY A 213 -15.75 -16.17 -1.50
CA GLY A 213 -15.93 -16.45 -0.06
C GLY A 213 -15.00 -17.54 0.46
N ASP A 214 -14.15 -18.12 -0.38
CA ASP A 214 -13.30 -19.26 -0.04
C ASP A 214 -11.82 -18.95 -0.29
N GLN A 215 -11.46 -18.50 -1.49
CA GLN A 215 -10.10 -18.07 -1.82
C GLN A 215 -9.84 -16.68 -1.25
N ILE A 216 -8.94 -16.61 -0.27
CA ILE A 216 -8.62 -15.38 0.44
C ILE A 216 -7.55 -14.61 -0.32
N LEU A 217 -7.83 -13.34 -0.62
CA LEU A 217 -6.95 -12.48 -1.41
C LEU A 217 -6.00 -11.68 -0.51
N GLU A 218 -6.53 -10.68 0.18
CA GLU A 218 -5.79 -9.77 1.04
C GLU A 218 -6.75 -9.12 2.05
N GLY A 219 -6.24 -8.37 3.03
CA GLY A 219 -7.04 -7.54 3.91
C GLY A 219 -7.44 -6.20 3.27
N CYS A 220 -8.33 -5.47 3.93
CA CYS A 220 -8.70 -4.12 3.49
C CYS A 220 -7.51 -3.15 3.53
N LEU A 221 -6.52 -3.40 4.40
CA LEU A 221 -5.30 -2.59 4.51
C LEU A 221 -4.01 -3.40 4.49
N THR A 222 -4.11 -4.72 4.49
CA THR A 222 -3.00 -5.62 4.76
C THR A 222 -2.88 -6.70 3.70
N ASN A 223 -1.69 -7.30 3.55
CA ASN A 223 -1.58 -8.57 2.83
C ASN A 223 -1.74 -9.75 3.80
N PHE A 224 -2.36 -10.84 3.35
CA PHE A 224 -2.66 -12.02 4.15
C PHE A 224 -1.76 -13.20 3.77
N PHE A 225 -1.31 -13.95 4.78
CA PHE A 225 -0.43 -15.09 4.64
C PHE A 225 -0.90 -16.24 5.53
N VAL A 226 -0.66 -17.47 5.10
CA VAL A 226 -0.82 -18.67 5.91
C VAL A 226 0.41 -19.55 5.84
N VAL A 227 0.79 -20.14 6.97
CA VAL A 227 1.73 -21.25 7.05
C VAL A 227 0.90 -22.52 6.94
N CYS A 228 1.08 -23.26 5.85
CA CYS A 228 0.26 -24.40 5.49
C CYS A 228 1.10 -25.69 5.48
N ARG A 229 0.51 -26.80 5.96
CA ARG A 229 1.10 -28.13 5.82
C ARG A 229 1.13 -28.52 4.35
N LYS A 230 2.28 -29.00 3.87
CA LYS A 230 2.38 -29.57 2.52
C LYS A 230 1.57 -30.85 2.42
N ASN A 231 0.71 -30.94 1.40
CA ASN A 231 0.03 -32.19 1.07
C ASN A 231 1.04 -33.16 0.44
N ASN A 232 1.48 -34.18 1.20
CA ASN A 232 2.43 -35.21 0.74
C ASN A 232 1.96 -36.01 -0.50
N ASN A 233 0.70 -35.84 -0.93
CA ASN A 233 0.14 -36.52 -2.09
C ASN A 233 0.46 -35.83 -3.45
N GLU A 234 0.84 -34.55 -3.47
CA GLU A 234 1.29 -33.88 -4.71
C GLU A 234 2.70 -34.33 -5.15
N ALA A 235 3.48 -34.91 -4.23
CA ALA A 235 4.83 -35.42 -4.49
C ALA A 235 4.87 -36.73 -5.32
N LYS A 236 3.72 -37.29 -5.73
CA LYS A 236 3.68 -38.53 -6.53
C LYS A 236 3.79 -38.31 -8.05
N GLY A 237 3.78 -37.07 -8.53
CA GLY A 237 3.72 -36.75 -9.96
C GLY A 237 5.01 -36.29 -10.64
N THR A 238 6.05 -35.87 -9.89
CA THR A 238 7.21 -35.21 -10.48
C THR A 238 8.53 -35.70 -9.88
N SER A 239 9.15 -36.63 -10.61
CA SER A 239 10.59 -36.95 -10.62
C SER A 239 11.25 -37.49 -9.34
N LEU A 240 11.99 -38.60 -9.52
CA LEU A 240 12.82 -39.30 -8.54
C LEU A 240 14.08 -38.51 -8.12
N LEU A 241 14.04 -37.17 -8.11
CA LEU A 241 15.18 -36.30 -7.79
C LEU A 241 14.91 -35.31 -6.64
N ASP A 242 13.67 -35.09 -6.21
CA ASP A 242 13.35 -34.19 -5.09
C ASP A 242 13.36 -34.91 -3.73
N SER A 243 14.44 -35.64 -3.48
CA SER A 243 14.79 -36.14 -2.14
C SER A 243 15.51 -35.04 -1.36
N ALA A 244 14.80 -34.01 -0.83
CA ALA A 244 15.30 -33.14 0.26
C ALA A 244 14.36 -32.00 0.74
N SER A 245 13.05 -32.00 0.46
CA SER A 245 12.16 -31.02 1.13
C SER A 245 11.94 -31.44 2.60
N THR A 246 12.89 -31.13 3.49
CA THR A 246 12.77 -31.35 4.95
C THR A 246 11.66 -30.53 5.60
N HIS A 247 11.12 -29.54 4.89
CA HIS A 247 10.09 -28.64 5.40
C HIS A 247 8.70 -29.23 5.17
N SER A 248 8.03 -29.59 6.28
CA SER A 248 6.62 -30.03 6.29
C SER A 248 5.63 -28.89 6.02
N PHE A 249 6.12 -27.65 5.99
CA PHE A 249 5.31 -26.44 5.85
C PHE A 249 5.78 -25.59 4.68
N GLU A 250 4.87 -24.77 4.18
CA GLU A 250 5.12 -23.72 3.21
C GLU A 250 4.31 -22.47 3.55
N LEU A 251 4.82 -21.31 3.14
CA LEU A 251 4.10 -20.06 3.26
C LEU A 251 3.29 -19.81 1.97
N GLN A 252 1.99 -19.53 2.12
CA GLN A 252 1.10 -19.21 1.01
C GLN A 252 0.55 -17.78 1.14
N THR A 253 0.38 -17.12 0.00
CA THR A 253 -0.31 -15.82 -0.12
C THR A 253 -0.89 -15.70 -1.52
N ALA A 254 -1.97 -14.93 -1.69
CA ALA A 254 -2.57 -14.76 -2.99
C ALA A 254 -1.59 -14.16 -4.02
N PRO A 255 -1.60 -14.65 -5.26
CA PRO A 255 -0.74 -14.14 -6.33
C PRO A 255 -1.20 -12.75 -6.77
N ILE A 256 -0.25 -11.94 -7.24
CA ILE A 256 -0.54 -10.58 -7.75
C ILE A 256 -1.54 -10.61 -8.91
N SER A 257 -1.53 -11.68 -9.71
CA SER A 257 -2.46 -11.91 -10.82
C SER A 257 -3.92 -11.98 -10.39
N ASP A 258 -4.21 -12.34 -9.13
CA ASP A 258 -5.58 -12.46 -8.60
C ASP A 258 -6.14 -11.13 -8.10
N GLY A 259 -5.39 -10.04 -8.29
CA GLY A 259 -5.82 -8.70 -7.92
C GLY A 259 -5.57 -8.39 -6.45
N VAL A 260 -4.32 -8.46 -6.01
CA VAL A 260 -3.87 -8.01 -4.68
C VAL A 260 -2.82 -6.91 -4.77
N LEU A 261 -2.67 -6.13 -3.69
CA LEU A 261 -1.61 -5.13 -3.61
C LEU A 261 -0.26 -5.80 -3.44
N THR A 262 0.72 -5.39 -4.23
CA THR A 262 2.13 -5.71 -3.95
C THR A 262 2.64 -4.83 -2.81
N GLY A 263 2.29 -5.17 -1.56
CA GLY A 263 2.74 -4.46 -0.37
C GLY A 263 4.26 -4.51 -0.20
N VAL A 264 4.85 -3.46 0.37
CA VAL A 264 6.30 -3.41 0.64
C VAL A 264 6.69 -4.50 1.64
N ILE A 265 5.90 -4.68 2.70
CA ILE A 265 6.16 -5.75 3.69
C ILE A 265 5.90 -7.13 3.09
N ARG A 266 4.91 -7.30 2.20
CA ARG A 266 4.74 -8.55 1.43
C ARG A 266 6.02 -8.93 0.68
N GLN A 267 6.63 -7.99 -0.05
CA GLN A 267 7.90 -8.25 -0.74
C GLN A 267 9.00 -8.71 0.22
N LEU A 268 9.11 -8.08 1.39
CA LEU A 268 10.09 -8.44 2.41
C LEU A 268 9.84 -9.83 3.00
N VAL A 269 8.58 -10.22 3.22
CA VAL A 269 8.24 -11.57 3.69
C VAL A 269 8.67 -12.62 2.65
N VAL A 270 8.42 -12.37 1.37
CA VAL A 270 8.86 -13.28 0.29
C VAL A 270 10.38 -13.37 0.22
N GLU A 271 11.08 -12.24 0.23
CA GLU A 271 12.54 -12.20 0.23
C GLU A 271 13.13 -12.90 1.46
N ALA A 272 12.54 -12.70 2.64
CA ALA A 272 12.96 -13.37 3.86
C ALA A 272 12.81 -14.89 3.72
N CYS A 273 11.64 -15.38 3.26
CA CYS A 273 11.40 -16.81 3.04
C CYS A 273 12.43 -17.42 2.09
N LEU A 274 12.68 -16.76 0.95
CA LEU A 274 13.69 -17.20 -0.02
C LEU A 274 15.10 -17.22 0.60
N SER A 275 15.44 -16.22 1.42
CA SER A 275 16.76 -16.11 2.04
C SER A 275 17.04 -17.17 3.11
N ILE A 276 16.00 -17.59 3.85
CA ILE A 276 16.12 -18.56 4.95
C ILE A 276 15.70 -19.98 4.54
N GLY A 277 15.30 -20.17 3.27
CA GLY A 277 14.92 -21.46 2.73
C GLY A 277 13.52 -21.96 3.12
N ILE A 278 12.61 -21.08 3.56
CA ILE A 278 11.21 -21.44 3.77
C ILE A 278 10.52 -21.55 2.39
N PRO A 279 9.90 -22.71 2.06
CA PRO A 279 9.13 -22.85 0.83
C PRO A 279 7.99 -21.83 0.76
N PHE A 280 7.85 -21.17 -0.38
CA PHE A 280 6.85 -20.12 -0.60
C PHE A 280 6.07 -20.40 -1.89
N ARG A 281 4.75 -20.21 -1.85
CA ARG A 281 3.87 -20.32 -3.02
C ARG A 281 2.93 -19.11 -3.11
N GLU A 282 2.85 -18.54 -4.30
CA GLU A 282 1.81 -17.56 -4.64
C GLU A 282 0.55 -18.29 -5.08
N VAL A 283 -0.26 -18.69 -4.10
CA VAL A 283 -1.58 -19.31 -4.28
C VAL A 283 -2.52 -18.73 -3.22
N ALA A 284 -3.73 -18.32 -3.61
CA ALA A 284 -4.72 -17.80 -2.68
C ALA A 284 -5.07 -18.86 -1.63
N PRO A 285 -4.84 -18.61 -0.32
CA PRO A 285 -5.21 -19.56 0.71
C PRO A 285 -6.72 -19.83 0.70
N THR A 286 -7.11 -21.10 0.77
CA THR A 286 -8.51 -21.54 0.69
C THR A 286 -9.09 -21.75 2.09
N TRP A 287 -10.18 -21.05 2.42
CA TRP A 287 -10.83 -21.16 3.72
C TRP A 287 -11.37 -22.57 4.00
N SER A 288 -11.89 -23.27 2.99
CA SER A 288 -12.36 -24.65 3.13
C SER A 288 -11.28 -25.63 3.58
N SER A 289 -10.00 -25.27 3.39
CA SER A 289 -8.82 -26.05 3.72
C SER A 289 -8.03 -25.43 4.89
N ASN A 290 -8.70 -24.65 5.75
CA ASN A 290 -8.06 -23.99 6.90
C ASN A 290 -7.54 -24.97 7.96
N ASP A 291 -8.01 -26.22 7.95
CA ASP A 291 -7.49 -27.30 8.80
C ASP A 291 -6.03 -27.65 8.52
N MET A 292 -5.53 -27.27 7.34
CA MET A 292 -4.14 -27.41 6.95
C MET A 292 -3.26 -26.23 7.38
N TRP A 293 -3.86 -25.16 7.91
CA TRP A 293 -3.13 -23.97 8.35
C TRP A 293 -2.62 -24.16 9.78
N GLU A 294 -1.32 -23.98 9.98
CA GLU A 294 -0.76 -23.90 11.34
C GLU A 294 -0.84 -22.49 11.90
N GLU A 295 -0.57 -21.51 11.05
CA GLU A 295 -0.48 -20.11 11.42
C GLU A 295 -1.03 -19.24 10.29
N ALA A 296 -1.54 -18.07 10.65
CA ALA A 296 -1.94 -17.04 9.70
C ALA A 296 -1.53 -15.67 10.24
N PHE A 297 -1.12 -14.77 9.34
CA PHE A 297 -0.75 -13.41 9.71
C PHE A 297 -1.07 -12.41 8.61
N VAL A 298 -1.13 -11.14 9.02
CA VAL A 298 -1.33 -9.99 8.15
C VAL A 298 -0.16 -9.03 8.25
N THR A 299 0.10 -8.28 7.19
CA THR A 299 1.20 -7.29 7.13
C THR A 299 0.70 -5.90 6.75
N THR A 300 1.15 -4.86 7.46
CA THR A 300 0.78 -3.44 7.27
C THR A 300 1.92 -2.61 6.69
#